data_AF-A0A0Q6EG74-F1
#
_entry.id   AF-A0A0Q6EG74-F1
#
_cell.length_a   1.000
_cell.length_b   1.000
_cell.length_c   1.000
_cell.angle_alpha   90.00
_cell.angle_beta   90.00
_cell.angle_gamma   90.00
#
_symmetry.space_group_name_H-M   'P 1'
#
loop_
_entity.id
_entity.type
_entity.pdbx_description
1 polymer ?
#
loop_
_entity_poly.entity_id
_entity_poly.type
_entity_poly.pdbx_seq_one_letter_code
_entity_poly.pdbx_strand_id
1 'polypeptide(L)'
;MKRAVLVTLGLAAGLLSLAGAASAEEAAEAVRALYAPVWNPLEGEDLSKLTGPALALFEKSAKVSAETGEAGCVDFVVTVGGQDFDDEEVARTIETVETGRSPEGDALVTARFRSFPDGDADQEIRWTMRQVGGAWKVADIESPLDEWKLSTFPCD
;
A
#
# COMPACT_ATOMS: atom_id res chain seq x y z
N MET A 1 -58.35 6.22 42.52
CA MET A 1 -58.18 5.81 41.11
C MET A 1 -57.22 6.80 40.45
N LYS A 2 -56.01 6.38 40.08
CA LYS A 2 -55.00 7.23 39.42
C LYS A 2 -54.88 6.77 37.96
N ARG A 3 -54.97 7.67 36.99
CA ARG A 3 -54.48 7.41 35.61
C ARG A 3 -53.56 8.56 35.22
N ALA A 4 -52.29 8.22 35.09
CA ALA A 4 -51.19 9.10 34.74
C ALA A 4 -51.15 9.31 33.22
N VAL A 5 -50.76 10.52 32.83
CA VAL A 5 -50.47 10.95 31.46
C VAL A 5 -49.10 10.38 31.06
N LEU A 6 -49.03 9.64 29.96
CA LEU A 6 -47.76 9.28 29.33
C LEU A 6 -47.36 10.40 28.36
N VAL A 7 -46.25 11.06 28.67
CA VAL A 7 -45.52 11.93 27.74
C VAL A 7 -44.50 11.05 27.03
N THR A 8 -44.67 10.84 25.73
CA THR A 8 -43.68 10.17 24.87
C THR A 8 -42.57 11.17 24.53
N LEU A 9 -41.37 10.98 25.10
CA LEU A 9 -40.13 11.58 24.61
C LEU A 9 -39.67 10.83 23.35
N GLY A 10 -39.55 11.54 22.23
CA GLY A 10 -38.90 11.04 21.03
C GLY A 10 -37.37 11.11 21.17
N LEU A 11 -36.69 9.97 21.02
CA LEU A 11 -35.25 9.90 20.82
C LEU A 11 -34.95 9.96 19.32
N ALA A 12 -34.41 11.08 18.85
CA ALA A 12 -33.80 11.16 17.52
C ALA A 12 -32.38 10.58 17.61
N ALA A 13 -32.16 9.40 17.04
CA ALA A 13 -30.85 8.78 16.94
C ALA A 13 -30.03 9.48 15.84
N GLY A 14 -28.91 10.09 16.22
CA GLY A 14 -27.93 10.64 15.30
C GLY A 14 -27.20 9.52 14.55
N LEU A 15 -27.34 9.49 13.24
CA LEU A 15 -26.48 8.72 12.33
C LEU A 15 -25.14 9.47 12.24
N LEU A 16 -24.21 9.18 13.15
CA LEU A 16 -22.82 9.63 13.03
C LEU A 16 -22.09 8.81 11.97
N SER A 17 -21.44 9.53 11.06
CA SER A 17 -20.73 9.07 9.86
C SER A 17 -19.72 7.95 10.10
N LEU A 18 -20.00 6.75 9.57
CA LEU A 18 -19.08 5.59 9.52
C LEU A 18 -18.10 5.61 8.33
N ALA A 19 -18.11 6.66 7.50
CA ALA A 19 -17.36 6.67 6.23
C ALA A 19 -15.83 6.74 6.39
N GLY A 20 -15.32 7.23 7.53
CA GLY A 20 -13.87 7.40 7.73
C GLY A 20 -13.12 6.11 8.08
N ALA A 21 -13.74 5.21 8.84
CA ALA A 21 -13.08 3.96 9.27
C ALA A 21 -13.01 2.93 8.14
N ALA A 22 -14.05 2.86 7.29
CA ALA A 22 -14.10 1.94 6.16
C ALA A 22 -12.95 2.19 5.16
N SER A 23 -12.69 3.47 4.82
CA SER A 23 -11.62 3.82 3.87
C SER A 23 -10.22 3.46 4.37
N ALA A 24 -9.98 3.45 5.69
CA ALA A 24 -8.65 3.20 6.23
C ALA A 24 -8.32 1.70 6.25
N GLU A 25 -9.31 0.87 6.60
CA GLU A 25 -9.21 -0.59 6.54
C GLU A 25 -9.06 -1.06 5.08
N GLU A 26 -9.71 -0.37 4.14
CA GLU A 26 -9.62 -0.68 2.70
C GLU A 26 -8.22 -0.47 2.11
N ALA A 27 -7.50 0.59 2.49
CA ALA A 27 -6.15 0.85 1.95
C ALA A 27 -5.12 -0.12 2.54
N ALA A 28 -5.19 -0.41 3.83
CA ALA A 28 -4.31 -1.38 4.47
C ALA A 28 -4.51 -2.80 3.89
N GLU A 29 -5.76 -3.21 3.68
CA GLU A 29 -6.06 -4.51 3.04
C GLU A 29 -5.62 -4.54 1.58
N ALA A 30 -5.79 -3.43 0.83
CA ALA A 30 -5.30 -3.34 -0.54
C ALA A 30 -3.77 -3.53 -0.62
N VAL A 31 -3.02 -2.99 0.34
CA VAL A 31 -1.57 -3.23 0.45
C VAL A 31 -1.28 -4.67 0.85
N ARG A 32 -2.00 -5.24 1.84
CA ARG A 32 -1.83 -6.64 2.26
C ARG A 32 -1.98 -7.61 1.09
N ALA A 33 -2.94 -7.36 0.21
CA ALA A 33 -3.20 -8.17 -0.98
C ALA A 33 -2.05 -8.14 -2.02
N LEU A 34 -1.08 -7.23 -1.89
CA LEU A 34 0.14 -7.21 -2.72
C LEU A 34 1.20 -8.22 -2.25
N TYR A 35 1.03 -8.85 -1.09
CA TYR A 35 2.01 -9.77 -0.50
C TYR A 35 1.65 -11.26 -0.64
N ALA A 36 0.52 -11.61 -1.29
CA ALA A 36 0.08 -13.00 -1.43
C ALA A 36 -0.73 -13.26 -2.74
N PRO A 37 -0.07 -13.64 -3.86
CA PRO A 37 1.38 -13.75 -4.02
C PRO A 37 2.05 -12.37 -4.01
N VAL A 38 3.36 -12.32 -3.78
CA VAL A 38 4.12 -11.07 -3.85
C VAL A 38 3.98 -10.47 -5.25
N TRP A 39 3.41 -9.27 -5.31
CA TRP A 39 3.25 -8.52 -6.53
C TRP A 39 4.58 -7.88 -6.92
N ASN A 40 4.96 -8.02 -8.19
CA ASN A 40 6.18 -7.42 -8.73
C ASN A 40 5.85 -6.65 -10.02
N PRO A 41 5.92 -5.30 -10.05
CA PRO A 41 5.66 -4.51 -11.26
C PRO A 41 6.66 -4.75 -12.39
N LEU A 42 7.85 -5.30 -12.09
CA LEU A 42 8.85 -5.65 -13.09
C LEU A 42 8.49 -6.94 -13.85
N GLU A 43 7.76 -7.85 -13.21
CA GLU A 43 7.38 -9.12 -13.80
C GLU A 43 5.95 -9.04 -14.36
N GLY A 44 5.84 -8.95 -15.69
CA GLY A 44 4.56 -8.99 -16.40
C GLY A 44 3.96 -7.64 -16.80
N GLU A 45 4.68 -6.54 -16.60
CA GLU A 45 4.30 -5.19 -17.06
C GLU A 45 2.91 -4.72 -16.58
N ASP A 46 2.37 -5.29 -15.50
CA ASP A 46 1.08 -4.87 -14.94
C ASP A 46 1.24 -3.59 -14.09
N LEU A 47 1.48 -2.49 -14.79
CA LEU A 47 1.52 -1.16 -14.21
C LEU A 47 0.12 -0.63 -13.87
N SER A 48 -0.95 -1.41 -14.08
CA SER A 48 -2.33 -0.95 -13.85
C SER A 48 -2.61 -0.65 -12.37
N LYS A 49 -1.85 -1.26 -11.46
CA LYS A 49 -1.89 -1.02 -10.00
C LYS A 49 -1.15 0.25 -9.59
N LEU A 50 -0.35 0.84 -10.48
CA LEU A 50 0.43 2.04 -10.22
C LEU A 50 -0.31 3.32 -10.62
N THR A 51 0.09 4.42 -10.01
CA THR A 51 -0.25 5.79 -10.38
C THR A 51 0.86 6.74 -9.95
N GLY A 52 0.77 8.02 -10.33
CA GLY A 52 1.66 9.05 -9.81
C GLY A 52 3.17 8.79 -10.06
N PRO A 53 4.05 9.18 -9.10
CA PRO A 53 5.49 9.02 -9.24
C PRO A 53 5.96 7.58 -9.46
N ALA A 54 5.36 6.59 -8.79
CA ALA A 54 5.72 5.19 -8.97
C ALA A 54 5.51 4.74 -10.42
N LEU A 55 4.33 5.05 -11.01
CA LEU A 55 4.07 4.74 -12.43
C LEU A 55 5.11 5.39 -13.35
N ALA A 56 5.41 6.68 -13.15
CA ALA A 56 6.37 7.39 -13.97
C ALA A 56 7.80 6.79 -13.90
N LEU A 57 8.24 6.33 -12.73
CA LEU A 57 9.52 5.65 -12.57
C LEU A 57 9.55 4.35 -13.36
N PHE A 58 8.52 3.50 -13.23
CA PHE A 58 8.49 2.21 -13.93
C PHE A 58 8.38 2.38 -15.46
N GLU A 59 7.61 3.36 -15.93
CA GLU A 59 7.58 3.71 -17.36
C GLU A 59 8.96 4.18 -17.87
N LYS A 60 9.67 5.01 -17.09
CA LYS A 60 11.03 5.44 -17.43
C LYS A 60 12.02 4.26 -17.41
N SER A 61 11.95 3.42 -16.38
CA SER A 61 12.77 2.22 -16.22
C SER A 61 12.61 1.26 -17.40
N ALA A 62 11.36 1.00 -17.81
CA ALA A 62 11.05 0.16 -18.97
C ALA A 62 11.62 0.75 -20.27
N LYS A 63 11.54 2.08 -20.44
CA LYS A 63 12.14 2.77 -21.59
C LYS A 63 13.66 2.60 -21.63
N VAL A 64 14.35 2.81 -20.50
CA VAL A 64 15.81 2.63 -20.40
C VAL A 64 16.17 1.20 -20.78
N SER A 65 15.48 0.21 -20.22
CA SER A 65 15.72 -1.20 -20.53
C SER A 65 15.54 -1.51 -22.01
N ALA A 66 14.50 -0.95 -22.66
CA ALA A 66 14.26 -1.12 -24.09
C ALA A 66 15.33 -0.46 -24.97
N GLU A 67 15.93 0.65 -24.54
CA GLU A 67 16.96 1.40 -25.27
C GLU A 67 18.36 0.78 -25.11
N THR A 68 18.71 0.27 -23.93
CA THR A 68 20.05 -0.25 -23.61
C THR A 68 20.16 -1.77 -23.75
N GLY A 69 19.06 -2.50 -23.59
CA GLY A 69 19.06 -3.96 -23.45
C GLY A 69 19.56 -4.45 -22.08
N GLU A 70 19.75 -3.54 -21.12
CA GLU A 70 20.15 -3.84 -19.75
C GLU A 70 18.94 -3.78 -18.80
N ALA A 71 19.15 -4.11 -17.52
CA ALA A 71 18.15 -3.84 -16.50
C ALA A 71 17.83 -2.33 -16.47
N GLY A 72 16.55 -2.00 -16.26
CA GLY A 72 16.13 -0.62 -16.08
C GLY A 72 16.63 -0.03 -14.75
N CYS A 73 15.99 1.04 -14.31
CA CYS A 73 16.37 1.76 -13.11
C CYS A 73 16.02 1.02 -11.81
N VAL A 74 15.10 0.05 -11.86
CA VAL A 74 14.68 -0.74 -10.72
C VAL A 74 14.96 -2.20 -11.05
N ASP A 75 15.83 -2.83 -10.26
CA ASP A 75 16.36 -4.19 -10.48
C ASP A 75 16.07 -5.14 -9.29
N PHE A 76 15.16 -4.75 -8.40
CA PHE A 76 14.73 -5.51 -7.23
C PHE A 76 13.20 -5.50 -7.10
N VAL A 77 12.66 -6.43 -6.30
CA VAL A 77 11.23 -6.54 -6.04
C VAL A 77 10.82 -5.50 -4.99
N VAL A 78 10.26 -4.37 -5.46
CA VAL A 78 9.93 -3.22 -4.61
C VAL A 78 8.95 -3.53 -3.47
N THR A 79 8.09 -4.54 -3.64
CA THR A 79 7.13 -4.95 -2.61
C THR A 79 7.81 -5.53 -1.37
N VAL A 80 8.94 -6.22 -1.56
CA VAL A 80 9.72 -6.81 -0.47
C VAL A 80 11.04 -6.07 -0.19
N GLY A 81 11.42 -5.12 -1.05
CA GLY A 81 12.68 -4.37 -0.92
C GLY A 81 13.94 -5.20 -1.19
N GLY A 82 13.84 -6.28 -1.96
CA GLY A 82 14.96 -7.20 -2.16
C GLY A 82 14.86 -8.02 -3.46
N GLN A 83 15.88 -8.86 -3.69
CA GLN A 83 15.95 -9.75 -4.86
C GLN A 83 15.44 -11.18 -4.59
N ASP A 84 15.43 -11.61 -3.33
CA ASP A 84 15.06 -12.97 -2.92
C ASP A 84 14.21 -12.91 -1.64
N PHE A 85 13.25 -13.83 -1.53
CA PHE A 85 12.30 -13.93 -0.43
C PHE A 85 11.59 -15.28 -0.46
N ASP A 86 11.06 -15.70 0.69
CA ASP A 86 10.16 -16.84 0.82
C ASP A 86 8.70 -16.35 0.79
N ASP A 87 7.97 -16.66 -0.28
CA ASP A 87 6.56 -16.26 -0.47
C ASP A 87 5.66 -16.68 0.70
N GLU A 88 5.84 -17.89 1.23
CA GLU A 88 5.01 -18.42 2.31
C GLU A 88 5.27 -17.67 3.62
N GLU A 89 6.54 -17.37 3.90
CA GLU A 89 6.93 -16.62 5.08
C GLU A 89 6.43 -15.17 5.03
N VAL A 90 6.59 -14.51 3.89
CA VAL A 90 6.08 -13.16 3.66
C VAL A 90 4.56 -13.14 3.85
N ALA A 91 3.83 -14.05 3.19
CA ALA A 91 2.37 -14.12 3.28
C ALA A 91 1.87 -14.45 4.70
N ARG A 92 2.62 -15.24 5.46
CA ARG A 92 2.28 -15.64 6.84
C ARG A 92 2.53 -14.52 7.85
N THR A 93 3.56 -13.71 7.63
CA THR A 93 4.04 -12.70 8.59
C THR A 93 3.65 -11.28 8.27
N ILE A 94 3.14 -11.01 7.08
CA ILE A 94 2.73 -9.66 6.69
C ILE A 94 1.70 -9.10 7.67
N GLU A 95 1.99 -7.88 8.15
CA GLU A 95 1.12 -7.00 8.91
C GLU A 95 1.06 -5.65 8.20
N THR A 96 -0.13 -5.08 8.07
CA THR A 96 -0.35 -3.79 7.40
C THR A 96 -1.18 -2.87 8.27
N VAL A 97 -0.77 -1.61 8.34
CA VAL A 97 -1.48 -0.58 9.12
C VAL A 97 -1.51 0.75 8.37
N GLU A 98 -2.68 1.36 8.22
CA GLU A 98 -2.76 2.76 7.79
C GLU A 98 -2.25 3.65 8.92
N THR A 99 -1.18 4.39 8.67
CA THR A 99 -0.51 5.27 9.63
C THR A 99 -0.94 6.72 9.52
N GLY A 100 -1.63 7.10 8.43
CA GLY A 100 -2.19 8.43 8.26
C GLY A 100 -2.56 8.77 6.83
N ARG A 101 -2.63 10.07 6.55
CA ARG A 101 -2.92 10.62 5.22
C ARG A 101 -1.84 11.60 4.79
N SER A 102 -1.51 11.63 3.51
CA SER A 102 -0.67 12.68 2.92
C SER A 102 -1.45 14.01 2.85
N PRO A 103 -0.76 15.15 2.62
CA PRO A 103 -1.42 16.43 2.35
C PRO A 103 -2.40 16.40 1.17
N GLU A 104 -2.16 15.53 0.19
CA GLU A 104 -2.99 15.31 -0.99
C GLU A 104 -4.19 14.38 -0.71
N GLY A 105 -4.26 13.81 0.50
CA GLY A 105 -5.33 12.91 0.93
C GLY A 105 -5.08 11.43 0.62
N ASP A 106 -3.90 11.08 0.11
CA ASP A 106 -3.50 9.68 -0.11
C ASP A 106 -3.35 8.95 1.22
N ALA A 107 -3.70 7.67 1.27
CA ALA A 107 -3.51 6.82 2.44
C ALA A 107 -2.04 6.41 2.59
N LEU A 108 -1.50 6.54 3.79
CA LEU A 108 -0.14 6.12 4.13
C LEU A 108 -0.22 4.80 4.88
N VAL A 109 0.34 3.73 4.31
CA VAL A 109 0.26 2.38 4.88
C VAL A 109 1.66 1.86 5.15
N THR A 110 1.88 1.28 6.32
CA THR A 110 3.12 0.58 6.66
C THR A 110 2.87 -0.91 6.62
N ALA A 111 3.71 -1.63 5.87
CA ALA A 111 3.80 -3.08 5.80
C ALA A 111 5.03 -3.56 6.56
N ARG A 112 4.86 -4.56 7.42
CA ARG A 112 5.95 -5.25 8.12
C ARG A 112 5.84 -6.76 7.95
N PHE A 113 6.94 -7.42 7.66
CA PHE A 113 6.98 -8.85 7.37
C PHE A 113 8.40 -9.37 7.53
N ARG A 114 8.55 -10.70 7.54
CA ARG A 114 9.85 -11.37 7.42
C ARG A 114 10.02 -11.90 6.01
N SER A 115 11.19 -11.68 5.42
CA SER A 115 11.51 -12.23 4.10
C SER A 115 11.85 -13.72 4.15
N PHE A 116 12.36 -14.22 5.29
CA PHE A 116 12.77 -15.61 5.48
C PHE A 116 12.47 -16.11 6.92
N PRO A 117 12.17 -17.40 7.13
CA PRO A 117 11.81 -17.94 8.44
C PRO A 117 12.86 -17.73 9.54
N ASP A 118 14.13 -17.84 9.16
CA ASP A 118 15.31 -17.72 10.02
C ASP A 118 15.99 -16.34 9.92
N GLY A 119 15.30 -15.34 9.35
CA GLY A 119 15.82 -13.98 9.23
C GLY A 119 15.79 -13.21 10.56
N ASP A 120 16.84 -12.43 10.81
CA ASP A 120 17.03 -11.69 12.06
C ASP A 120 16.30 -10.34 12.15
N ALA A 121 15.73 -9.84 11.04
CA ALA A 121 15.09 -8.53 10.98
C ALA A 121 13.80 -8.53 10.15
N ASP A 122 12.77 -7.89 10.70
CA ASP A 122 11.56 -7.55 9.97
C ASP A 122 11.87 -6.47 8.93
N GLN A 123 11.32 -6.63 7.73
CA GLN A 123 11.28 -5.59 6.72
C GLN A 123 10.20 -4.57 7.07
N GLU A 124 10.42 -3.31 6.68
CA GLU A 124 9.41 -2.26 6.73
C GLU A 124 9.32 -1.59 5.36
N ILE A 125 8.17 -1.70 4.69
CA ILE A 125 7.88 -1.00 3.44
C ILE A 125 6.70 -0.08 3.68
N ARG A 126 6.83 1.19 3.28
CA ARG A 126 5.76 2.17 3.37
C ARG A 126 5.21 2.50 2.00
N TRP A 127 3.89 2.57 1.96
CA TRP A 127 3.09 2.69 0.76
C TRP A 127 2.31 3.98 0.81
N THR A 128 2.32 4.72 -0.29
CA THR A 128 1.37 5.83 -0.52
C THR A 128 0.30 5.33 -1.48
N MET A 129 -0.94 5.21 -1.00
CA MET A 129 -2.07 4.64 -1.73
C MET A 129 -3.05 5.75 -2.12
N ARG A 130 -3.38 5.83 -3.41
CA ARG A 130 -4.30 6.82 -3.97
C ARG A 130 -5.55 6.17 -4.53
N GLN A 131 -6.71 6.72 -4.24
CA GLN A 131 -7.97 6.26 -4.81
C GLN A 131 -8.13 6.83 -6.23
N VAL A 132 -8.17 5.96 -7.24
CA VAL A 132 -8.33 6.32 -8.67
C VAL A 132 -9.40 5.45 -9.27
N GLY A 133 -10.50 6.06 -9.75
CA GLY A 133 -11.58 5.32 -10.41
C GLY A 133 -12.26 4.28 -9.52
N GLY A 134 -12.29 4.51 -8.20
CA GLY A 134 -12.86 3.57 -7.22
C GLY A 134 -11.92 2.44 -6.77
N ALA A 135 -10.67 2.41 -7.26
CA ALA A 135 -9.66 1.45 -6.83
C ALA A 135 -8.51 2.14 -6.10
N TRP A 136 -7.92 1.46 -5.11
CA TRP A 136 -6.67 1.88 -4.50
C TRP A 136 -5.51 1.52 -5.42
N LYS A 137 -4.67 2.52 -5.73
CA LYS A 137 -3.47 2.38 -6.56
C LYS A 137 -2.24 2.86 -5.81
N VAL A 138 -1.11 2.25 -6.10
CA VAL A 138 0.19 2.59 -5.51
C VAL A 138 0.71 3.86 -6.18
N ALA A 139 0.79 4.95 -5.41
CA ALA A 139 1.33 6.23 -5.88
C ALA A 139 2.84 6.35 -5.60
N ASP A 140 3.32 5.76 -4.52
CA ASP A 140 4.74 5.75 -4.13
C ASP A 140 5.04 4.60 -3.16
N ILE A 141 6.31 4.19 -3.09
CA ILE A 141 6.82 3.15 -2.19
C ILE A 141 8.16 3.62 -1.61
N GLU A 142 8.40 3.38 -0.32
CA GLU A 142 9.69 3.63 0.33
C GLU A 142 10.09 2.50 1.29
N SER A 143 11.38 2.19 1.37
CA SER A 143 11.99 1.42 2.45
C SER A 143 12.78 2.38 3.34
N PRO A 144 12.33 2.64 4.58
CA PRO A 144 13.11 3.39 5.56
C PRO A 144 14.37 2.65 5.99
N LEU A 145 14.36 1.31 5.93
CA LEU A 145 15.49 0.47 6.34
C LEU A 145 16.64 0.57 5.34
N ASP A 146 16.32 0.56 4.05
CA ASP A 146 17.29 0.59 2.95
C ASP A 146 17.44 1.99 2.32
N GLU A 147 16.82 3.00 2.94
CA GLU A 147 16.92 4.41 2.59
C GLU A 147 16.57 4.75 1.13
N TRP A 148 15.59 4.06 0.54
CA TRP A 148 15.10 4.36 -0.82
C TRP A 148 13.62 4.73 -0.85
N LYS A 149 13.26 5.54 -1.86
CA LYS A 149 11.90 5.95 -2.18
C LYS A 149 11.75 6.10 -3.69
N LEU A 150 10.69 5.54 -4.27
CA LEU A 150 10.53 5.48 -5.73
C LEU A 150 10.43 6.87 -6.36
N SER A 151 9.69 7.81 -5.76
CA SER A 151 9.58 9.18 -6.28
C SER A 151 10.90 9.96 -6.36
N THR A 152 11.93 9.54 -5.63
CA THR A 152 13.26 10.15 -5.65
C THR A 152 14.33 9.19 -6.17
N PHE A 153 13.95 8.03 -6.69
CA PHE A 153 14.88 7.01 -7.13
C PHE A 153 15.62 7.47 -8.40
N PRO A 154 16.95 7.39 -8.45
CA PRO A 154 17.70 7.81 -9.61
C PRO A 154 17.40 6.90 -10.79
N CYS A 155 17.16 7.51 -11.95
CA CYS A 155 16.86 6.82 -13.18
C CYS A 155 17.20 7.80 -14.29
N ASP A 156 18.34 7.65 -14.96
CA ASP A 156 18.83 8.58 -15.98
C ASP A 156 19.18 7.85 -17.28
#